data_AF-A0A8J8A325-F1
#
_entry.id   AF-A0A8J8A325-F1
#
_cell.length_a   1.000
_cell.length_b   1.000
_cell.length_c   1.000
_cell.angle_alpha   90.00
_cell.angle_beta   90.00
_cell.angle_gamma   90.00
#
_symmetry.space_group_name_H-M   'P 1'
#
loop_
_entity.id
_entity.type
_entity.pdbx_description
1 polymer ?
#
loop_
_entity_poly.entity_id
_entity_poly.type
_entity_poly.pdbx_seq_one_letter_code
_entity_poly.pdbx_strand_id
1 'polypeptide(L)'
;MTSTPPTPGPKLLEERSLGGILIHFLAIPTGVVGAGILYLLATDEFTKRNARNALDWHLTVLLITAITFGSVLTYAELTGQGITDVSILPSSVSTVAGIVTSALLMLWFAVTAWTFAVGLIAMVKAIFGTAWRYPFSLALVERFGSHINLSDRWPLVILGYIVLSPLLIWAVFFAPANDAIVILSAFGLLGLILGLTPLTGIAMYRHGKEHWLQDADRQSHVFAHIGLPILVAAIGYAVSWSFAQSVSPQGDAMYVFLAAFWISSIVYLIRWWTTSSE
;
A
#
# COMPACT_ATOMS: atom_id res chain seq x y z
N MET A 1 51.84 -16.29 -16.57
CA MET A 1 50.68 -15.51 -17.04
C MET A 1 49.90 -15.08 -15.82
N THR A 2 49.96 -13.79 -15.46
CA THR A 2 49.20 -13.22 -14.34
C THR A 2 47.81 -12.84 -14.83
N SER A 3 46.78 -13.53 -14.33
CA SER A 3 45.38 -13.21 -14.61
C SER A 3 45.02 -11.89 -13.92
N THR A 4 44.71 -10.87 -14.71
CA THR A 4 44.09 -9.63 -14.21
C THR A 4 42.75 -9.99 -13.57
N PRO A 5 42.47 -9.57 -12.32
CA PRO A 5 41.15 -9.78 -11.72
C PRO A 5 40.07 -9.08 -12.57
N PRO A 6 38.86 -9.64 -12.65
CA PRO A 6 37.78 -9.03 -13.42
C PRO A 6 37.50 -7.62 -12.88
N THR A 7 37.44 -6.65 -13.79
CA THR A 7 37.07 -5.27 -13.47
C THR A 7 35.72 -5.28 -12.76
N PRO A 8 35.61 -4.70 -11.54
CA PRO A 8 34.32 -4.57 -10.86
C PRO A 8 33.33 -3.86 -11.77
N GLY A 9 32.06 -4.31 -11.78
CA GLY A 9 30.98 -3.61 -12.48
C GLY A 9 30.92 -2.12 -12.08
N PRO A 10 30.25 -1.27 -12.86
CA PRO A 10 30.23 0.17 -12.63
C PRO A 10 29.69 0.50 -11.23
N LYS A 11 30.59 0.90 -10.32
CA LYS A 11 30.31 1.28 -8.92
C LYS A 11 29.19 2.30 -8.76
N LEU A 12 28.92 3.09 -9.79
CA LEU A 12 27.85 4.09 -9.81
C LEU A 12 26.44 3.49 -9.65
N LEU A 13 26.17 2.25 -10.07
CA LEU A 13 24.86 1.63 -9.89
C LEU A 13 24.66 1.07 -8.46
N GLU A 14 25.75 0.63 -7.81
CA GLU A 14 25.75 0.26 -6.39
C GLU A 14 25.64 1.50 -5.49
N GLU A 15 26.23 2.62 -5.89
CA GLU A 15 26.13 3.91 -5.20
C GLU A 15 24.80 4.63 -5.46
N ARG A 16 24.16 4.40 -6.61
CA ARG A 16 22.95 5.10 -7.08
C ARG A 16 22.00 4.16 -7.81
N SER A 17 21.33 3.33 -7.02
CA SER A 17 20.37 2.36 -7.54
C SER A 17 19.20 3.05 -8.28
N LEU A 18 18.69 2.40 -9.35
CA LEU A 18 17.48 2.87 -10.03
C LEU A 18 16.27 2.90 -9.10
N GLY A 19 16.17 1.93 -8.18
CA GLY A 19 15.10 1.89 -7.17
C GLY A 19 15.12 3.12 -6.27
N GLY A 20 16.29 3.53 -5.78
CA GLY A 20 16.43 4.71 -4.93
C GLY A 20 16.14 6.02 -5.66
N ILE A 21 16.34 6.07 -6.98
CA ILE A 21 16.01 7.24 -7.81
C ILE A 21 14.50 7.27 -8.11
N LEU A 22 13.96 6.18 -8.67
CA LEU A 22 12.60 6.14 -9.20
C LEU A 22 11.52 6.11 -8.11
N ILE A 23 11.87 5.76 -6.87
CA ILE A 23 10.88 5.67 -5.79
C ILE A 23 10.11 6.97 -5.57
N HIS A 24 10.77 8.11 -5.68
CA HIS A 24 10.12 9.40 -5.45
C HIS A 24 9.08 9.72 -6.53
N PHE A 25 9.27 9.21 -7.75
CA PHE A 25 8.29 9.32 -8.83
C PHE A 25 7.18 8.27 -8.69
N LEU A 26 7.56 7.02 -8.42
CA LEU A 26 6.61 5.90 -8.29
C LEU A 26 5.69 6.06 -7.07
N ALA A 27 6.19 6.64 -5.98
CA ALA A 27 5.42 6.85 -4.75
C ALA A 27 4.37 7.96 -4.88
N ILE A 28 4.49 8.88 -5.85
CA ILE A 28 3.46 9.92 -6.07
C ILE A 28 2.07 9.30 -6.34
N PRO A 29 1.90 8.44 -7.37
CA PRO A 29 0.60 7.82 -7.63
C PRO A 29 0.27 6.65 -6.69
N THR A 30 1.27 6.02 -6.06
CA THR A 30 1.06 4.81 -5.24
C THR A 30 1.03 5.07 -3.73
N GLY A 31 1.39 6.28 -3.31
CA GLY A 31 1.41 6.73 -1.93
C GLY A 31 2.26 5.87 -1.00
N VAL A 32 1.71 5.61 0.19
CA VAL A 32 2.33 4.78 1.23
C VAL A 32 2.63 3.37 0.74
N VAL A 33 1.81 2.84 -0.17
CA VAL A 33 1.94 1.45 -0.65
C VAL A 33 3.22 1.26 -1.43
N GLY A 34 3.48 2.08 -2.45
CA GLY A 34 4.70 1.93 -3.26
C GLY A 34 5.96 2.26 -2.48
N ALA A 35 5.93 3.32 -1.66
CA ALA A 35 7.04 3.66 -0.77
C ALA A 35 7.33 2.53 0.25
N GLY A 36 6.27 1.96 0.82
CA GLY A 36 6.33 0.86 1.78
C GLY A 36 6.86 -0.44 1.19
N ILE A 37 6.35 -0.85 0.02
CA ILE A 37 6.84 -2.02 -0.71
C ILE A 37 8.34 -1.89 -0.95
N LEU A 38 8.80 -0.77 -1.51
CA LEU A 38 10.22 -0.63 -1.81
C LEU A 38 11.07 -0.57 -0.53
N TYR A 39 10.63 0.11 0.52
CA TYR A 39 11.34 0.15 1.80
C TYR A 39 11.52 -1.26 2.40
N LEU A 40 10.50 -2.11 2.27
CA LEU A 40 10.52 -3.49 2.75
C LEU A 40 11.35 -4.40 1.83
N LEU A 41 11.43 -4.15 0.53
CA LEU A 41 12.17 -5.03 -0.38
C LEU A 41 13.63 -4.60 -0.60
N ALA A 42 13.97 -3.34 -0.31
CA ALA A 42 15.31 -2.80 -0.51
C ALA A 42 16.37 -3.51 0.33
N THR A 43 17.43 -3.95 -0.34
CA THR A 43 18.61 -4.59 0.27
C THR A 43 19.80 -3.65 0.38
N ASP A 44 19.94 -2.70 -0.55
CA ASP A 44 21.01 -1.71 -0.52
C ASP A 44 20.62 -0.46 0.30
N GLU A 45 21.61 0.13 0.95
CA GLU A 45 21.43 1.27 1.84
C GLU A 45 20.87 2.50 1.12
N PHE A 46 21.25 2.74 -0.13
CA PHE A 46 20.83 3.92 -0.88
C PHE A 46 19.32 3.86 -1.21
N THR A 47 18.85 2.75 -1.76
CA THR A 47 17.42 2.50 -2.00
C THR A 47 16.64 2.58 -0.70
N LYS A 48 17.12 1.91 0.35
CA LYS A 48 16.39 1.82 1.61
C LYS A 48 16.22 3.18 2.28
N ARG A 49 17.24 4.04 2.25
CA ARG A 49 17.16 5.41 2.77
C ARG A 49 16.21 6.28 1.95
N ASN A 50 16.27 6.21 0.62
CA ASN A 50 15.35 6.97 -0.24
C ASN A 50 13.90 6.50 -0.07
N ALA A 51 13.67 5.19 -0.04
CA ALA A 51 12.36 4.61 0.20
C ALA A 51 11.80 4.97 1.59
N ARG A 52 12.66 4.99 2.62
CA ARG A 52 12.27 5.47 3.96
C ARG A 52 11.81 6.93 3.91
N ASN A 53 12.58 7.80 3.28
CA ASN A 53 12.24 9.23 3.20
C ASN A 53 10.94 9.46 2.43
N ALA A 54 10.71 8.73 1.34
CA ALA A 54 9.44 8.74 0.61
C ALA A 54 8.29 8.19 1.48
N LEU A 55 8.53 7.12 2.23
CA LEU A 55 7.52 6.52 3.10
C LEU A 55 7.13 7.46 4.25
N ASP A 56 8.08 8.11 4.91
CA ASP A 56 7.84 9.12 5.94
C ASP A 56 6.99 10.28 5.39
N TRP A 57 7.28 10.74 4.16
CA TRP A 57 6.46 11.75 3.48
C TRP A 57 5.03 11.26 3.25
N HIS A 58 4.85 10.10 2.63
CA HIS A 58 3.51 9.61 2.30
C HIS A 58 2.70 9.21 3.54
N LEU A 59 3.33 8.76 4.63
CA LEU A 59 2.66 8.56 5.91
C LEU A 59 2.21 9.90 6.52
N THR A 60 3.00 10.97 6.37
CA THR A 60 2.60 12.32 6.77
C THR A 60 1.40 12.81 5.94
N VAL A 61 1.43 12.62 4.62
CA VAL A 61 0.31 12.96 3.72
C VAL A 61 -0.93 12.13 4.06
N LEU A 62 -0.77 10.84 4.36
CA LEU A 62 -1.88 9.96 4.77
C LEU A 62 -2.51 10.44 6.07
N LEU A 63 -1.70 10.84 7.06
CA LEU A 63 -2.20 11.40 8.32
C LEU A 63 -3.02 12.67 8.09
N ILE A 64 -2.50 13.60 7.28
CA ILE A 64 -3.22 14.83 6.92
C ILE A 64 -4.51 14.50 6.19
N THR A 65 -4.48 13.53 5.26
CA THR A 65 -5.67 13.05 4.54
C THR A 65 -6.72 12.51 5.49
N ALA A 66 -6.32 11.63 6.42
CA ALA A 66 -7.23 11.04 7.40
C ALA A 66 -7.85 12.11 8.32
N ILE A 67 -7.07 13.07 8.80
CA ILE A 67 -7.58 14.18 9.62
C ILE A 67 -8.54 15.04 8.82
N THR A 68 -8.17 15.44 7.60
CA THR A 68 -8.99 16.32 6.76
C THR A 68 -10.31 15.66 6.38
N PHE A 69 -10.28 14.45 5.81
CA PHE A 69 -11.52 13.79 5.38
C PHE A 69 -12.33 13.25 6.56
N GLY A 70 -11.69 12.82 7.65
CA GLY A 70 -12.40 12.52 8.89
C GLY A 70 -13.14 13.74 9.44
N SER A 71 -12.53 14.93 9.35
CA SER A 71 -13.17 16.19 9.74
C SER A 71 -14.32 16.57 8.79
N VAL A 72 -14.15 16.40 7.47
CA VAL A 72 -15.22 16.64 6.48
C VAL A 72 -16.43 15.75 6.76
N LEU A 73 -16.22 14.45 6.95
CA LEU A 73 -17.29 13.51 7.27
C LEU A 73 -17.98 13.89 8.59
N THR A 74 -17.18 14.14 9.64
CA THR A 74 -17.71 14.56 10.95
C THR A 74 -18.51 15.87 10.85
N TYR A 75 -18.02 16.84 10.08
CA TYR A 75 -18.70 18.11 9.86
C TYR A 75 -20.03 17.93 9.13
N ALA A 76 -20.08 17.05 8.12
CA ALA A 76 -21.31 16.72 7.41
C ALA A 76 -22.36 16.14 8.37
N GLU A 77 -21.99 15.14 9.19
CA GLU A 77 -22.88 14.56 10.21
C GLU A 77 -23.43 15.63 11.16
N LEU A 78 -22.55 16.47 11.69
CA LEU A 78 -22.91 17.47 12.69
C LEU A 78 -23.68 18.68 12.13
N THR A 79 -23.84 18.77 10.82
CA THR A 79 -24.63 19.82 10.14
C THR A 79 -25.91 19.28 9.48
N GLY A 80 -26.22 17.99 9.68
CA GLY A 80 -27.38 17.35 9.07
C GLY A 80 -27.23 17.10 7.56
N GLN A 81 -26.00 17.20 7.03
CA GLN A 81 -25.65 16.82 5.65
C GLN A 81 -25.03 15.43 5.56
N GLY A 82 -24.75 14.81 6.71
CA GLY A 82 -24.23 13.46 6.82
C GLY A 82 -25.32 12.41 6.64
N ILE A 83 -24.95 11.18 6.95
CA ILE A 83 -25.75 10.01 6.63
C ILE A 83 -26.19 9.25 7.89
N THR A 84 -25.91 9.80 9.07
CA THR A 84 -26.37 9.27 10.36
C THR A 84 -27.27 10.26 11.08
N ASP A 85 -28.21 9.75 11.88
CA ASP A 85 -29.16 10.55 12.66
C ASP A 85 -28.50 11.15 13.94
N VAL A 86 -27.43 11.92 13.77
CA VAL A 86 -26.72 12.59 14.86
C VAL A 86 -27.32 13.98 15.11
N SER A 87 -27.29 14.43 16.37
CA SER A 87 -27.78 15.75 16.74
C SER A 87 -27.01 16.88 16.04
N ILE A 88 -27.74 17.79 15.41
CA ILE A 88 -27.18 18.93 14.68
C ILE A 88 -26.60 19.95 15.67
N LEU A 89 -25.42 20.47 15.36
CA LEU A 89 -24.77 21.50 16.16
C LEU A 89 -25.50 22.85 16.12
N PRO A 90 -25.37 23.68 17.18
CA PRO A 90 -25.78 25.08 17.13
C PRO A 90 -25.04 25.85 16.01
N SER A 91 -25.70 26.86 15.43
CA SER A 91 -25.20 27.63 14.29
C SER A 91 -23.83 28.30 14.49
N SER A 92 -23.52 28.71 15.72
CA SER A 92 -22.22 29.29 16.07
C SER A 92 -21.09 28.26 16.00
N VAL A 93 -21.34 27.03 16.45
CA VAL A 93 -20.34 25.94 16.44
C VAL A 93 -20.15 25.42 15.02
N SER A 94 -21.24 25.26 14.25
CA SER A 94 -21.13 24.83 12.85
C SER A 94 -20.38 25.83 11.99
N THR A 95 -20.55 27.14 12.21
CA THR A 95 -19.78 28.17 11.49
C THR A 95 -18.28 28.03 11.72
N VAL A 96 -17.85 27.88 12.98
CA VAL A 96 -16.43 27.69 13.32
C VAL A 96 -15.89 26.38 12.75
N ALA A 97 -16.64 25.29 12.90
CA ALA A 97 -16.27 23.98 12.35
C ALA A 97 -16.14 24.01 10.81
N GLY A 98 -16.99 24.78 10.13
CA GLY A 98 -16.91 25.00 8.69
C GLY A 98 -15.61 25.68 8.29
N ILE A 99 -15.22 26.76 8.98
CA ILE A 99 -13.95 27.47 8.73
C ILE A 99 -12.75 26.53 8.91
N VAL A 100 -12.72 25.77 10.01
CA VAL A 100 -11.64 24.80 10.28
C VAL A 100 -11.58 23.73 9.21
N THR A 101 -12.72 23.16 8.83
CA THR A 101 -12.81 22.12 7.80
C THR A 101 -12.36 22.64 6.43
N SER A 102 -12.78 23.84 6.05
CA SER A 102 -12.32 24.49 4.82
C SER A 102 -10.82 24.77 4.82
N ALA A 103 -10.25 25.22 5.95
CA ALA A 103 -8.82 25.43 6.09
C ALA A 103 -8.03 24.11 5.97
N LEU A 104 -8.51 23.03 6.59
CA LEU A 104 -7.92 21.69 6.45
C LEU A 104 -7.97 21.17 5.02
N LEU A 105 -9.07 21.43 4.30
CA LEU A 105 -9.20 21.05 2.90
C LEU A 105 -8.21 21.83 2.01
N MET A 106 -8.09 23.14 2.23
CA MET A 106 -7.12 23.98 1.52
C MET A 106 -5.68 23.53 1.79
N LEU A 107 -5.36 23.21 3.05
CA LEU A 107 -4.06 22.62 3.42
C LEU A 107 -3.82 21.29 2.70
N TRP A 108 -4.82 20.41 2.64
CA TRP A 108 -4.71 19.11 1.97
C TRP A 108 -4.42 19.26 0.47
N PHE A 109 -5.09 20.20 -0.22
CA PHE A 109 -4.79 20.51 -1.62
C PHE A 109 -3.37 21.04 -1.79
N ALA A 110 -2.94 21.96 -0.91
CA ALA A 110 -1.58 22.49 -0.94
C ALA A 110 -0.53 21.39 -0.72
N VAL A 111 -0.75 20.48 0.23
CA VAL A 111 0.14 19.33 0.50
C VAL A 111 0.16 18.34 -0.66
N THR A 112 -0.98 18.12 -1.32
CA THR A 112 -1.06 17.29 -2.52
C THR A 112 -0.24 17.89 -3.65
N ALA A 113 -0.42 19.19 -3.95
CA ALA A 113 0.39 19.87 -4.96
C ALA A 113 1.88 19.88 -4.59
N TRP A 114 2.18 20.12 -3.31
CA TRP A 114 3.55 20.11 -2.79
C TRP A 114 4.21 18.74 -2.95
N THR A 115 3.48 17.63 -2.73
CA THR A 115 3.97 16.25 -2.91
C THR A 115 4.63 16.04 -4.28
N PHE A 116 4.02 16.57 -5.35
CA PHE A 116 4.62 16.51 -6.68
C PHE A 116 5.95 17.27 -6.74
N ALA A 117 5.98 18.50 -6.23
CA ALA A 117 7.18 19.33 -6.23
C ALA A 117 8.33 18.69 -5.44
N VAL A 118 8.08 18.26 -4.20
CA VAL A 118 9.12 17.65 -3.36
C VAL A 118 9.52 16.26 -3.82
N GLY A 119 8.60 15.50 -4.41
CA GLY A 119 8.91 14.21 -5.04
C GLY A 119 9.89 14.36 -6.20
N LEU A 120 9.66 15.32 -7.09
CA LEU A 120 10.59 15.61 -8.19
C LEU A 120 11.94 16.13 -7.69
N ILE A 121 11.96 17.01 -6.69
CA ILE A 121 13.22 17.49 -6.07
C ILE A 121 13.99 16.33 -5.45
N ALA A 122 13.31 15.45 -4.73
CA ALA A 122 13.92 14.27 -4.10
C ALA A 122 14.49 13.32 -5.15
N MET A 123 13.78 13.10 -6.27
CA MET A 123 14.27 12.33 -7.42
C MET A 123 15.54 12.93 -8.01
N VAL A 124 15.56 14.24 -8.27
CA VAL A 124 16.74 14.94 -8.79
C VAL A 124 17.93 14.79 -7.82
N LYS A 125 17.69 14.98 -6.52
CA LYS A 125 18.73 14.78 -5.50
C LYS A 125 19.24 13.34 -5.46
N ALA A 126 18.36 12.35 -5.65
CA ALA A 126 18.74 10.95 -5.73
C ALA A 126 19.60 10.65 -6.97
N ILE A 127 19.33 11.28 -8.13
CA ILE A 127 20.19 11.17 -9.33
C ILE A 127 21.63 11.63 -9.03
N PHE A 128 21.76 12.68 -8.22
CA PHE A 128 23.05 13.18 -7.73
C PHE A 128 23.61 12.40 -6.54
N GLY A 129 23.00 11.28 -6.15
CA GLY A 129 23.48 10.39 -5.09
C GLY A 129 23.12 10.83 -3.66
N THR A 130 22.19 11.77 -3.49
CA THR A 130 21.76 12.26 -2.18
C THR A 130 20.40 11.69 -1.79
N ALA A 131 20.36 10.92 -0.70
CA ALA A 131 19.10 10.52 -0.07
C ALA A 131 18.53 11.68 0.74
N TRP A 132 17.62 12.44 0.12
CA TRP A 132 17.08 13.67 0.72
C TRP A 132 15.81 13.40 1.54
N ARG A 133 15.76 13.99 2.73
CA ARG A 133 14.57 13.95 3.58
C ARG A 133 13.63 15.07 3.17
N TYR A 134 12.35 14.72 3.02
CA TYR A 134 11.32 15.66 2.62
C TYR A 134 11.09 16.71 3.72
N PRO A 135 10.95 17.99 3.39
CA PRO A 135 10.67 19.03 4.37
C PRO A 135 9.32 18.73 5.03
N PHE A 136 9.25 18.93 6.34
CA PHE A 136 8.06 18.67 7.17
C PHE A 136 7.63 17.20 7.28
N SER A 137 8.38 16.25 6.71
CA SER A 137 8.12 14.82 6.92
C SER A 137 8.34 14.42 8.38
N LEU A 138 7.35 13.73 8.94
CA LEU A 138 7.46 13.09 10.25
C LEU A 138 8.35 11.85 10.12
N ALA A 139 9.31 11.68 11.04
CA ALA A 139 10.19 10.49 11.09
C ALA A 139 9.45 9.29 11.70
N LEU A 140 8.39 8.84 11.07
CA LEU A 140 7.51 7.79 11.59
C LEU A 140 8.18 6.42 11.46
N VAL A 141 8.86 6.15 10.35
CA VAL A 141 9.54 4.89 10.12
C VAL A 141 10.70 4.71 11.09
N GLU A 142 11.47 5.78 11.35
CA GLU A 142 12.55 5.74 12.34
C GLU A 142 12.01 5.55 13.77
N ARG A 143 10.89 6.20 14.10
CA ARG A 143 10.31 6.15 15.44
C ARG A 143 9.60 4.83 15.76
N PHE A 144 8.90 4.25 14.78
CA PHE A 144 8.02 3.10 15.00
C PHE A 144 8.46 1.83 14.26
N GLY A 145 9.32 1.93 13.26
CA GLY A 145 9.71 0.79 12.42
C GLY A 145 10.37 -0.35 13.19
N SER A 146 11.13 -0.05 14.26
CA SER A 146 11.73 -1.06 15.14
C SER A 146 10.70 -1.92 15.88
N HIS A 147 9.46 -1.44 16.05
CA HIS A 147 8.38 -2.17 16.71
C HIS A 147 7.62 -3.11 15.76
N ILE A 148 7.88 -3.03 14.46
CA ILE A 148 7.16 -3.76 13.42
C ILE A 148 8.11 -4.79 12.80
N ASN A 149 8.21 -5.99 13.41
CA ASN A 149 8.91 -7.10 12.78
C ASN A 149 7.95 -7.92 11.91
N LEU A 150 8.00 -7.68 10.59
CA LEU A 150 7.23 -8.46 9.61
C LEU A 150 7.82 -9.86 9.35
N SER A 151 9.11 -10.08 9.61
CA SER A 151 9.75 -11.39 9.39
C SER A 151 9.17 -12.43 10.34
N ASP A 152 8.96 -12.11 11.62
CA ASP A 152 8.40 -13.07 12.57
C ASP A 152 6.87 -13.19 12.51
N ARG A 153 6.20 -12.17 11.96
CA ARG A 153 4.72 -12.04 11.98
C ARG A 153 4.06 -12.36 10.64
N TRP A 154 4.80 -12.83 9.66
CA TRP A 154 4.27 -13.16 8.33
C TRP A 154 3.01 -14.07 8.38
N PRO A 155 2.89 -15.10 9.25
CA PRO A 155 1.70 -15.95 9.26
C PRO A 155 0.46 -15.19 9.71
N LEU A 156 0.61 -14.27 10.67
CA LEU A 156 -0.49 -13.45 11.18
C LEU A 156 -1.01 -12.48 10.11
N VAL A 157 -0.12 -11.93 9.27
CA VAL A 157 -0.50 -11.06 8.15
C VAL A 157 -1.34 -11.84 7.14
N ILE A 158 -0.87 -13.03 6.73
CA ILE A 158 -1.58 -13.87 5.77
C ILE A 158 -2.91 -14.36 6.36
N LEU A 159 -2.92 -14.82 7.61
CA LEU A 159 -4.15 -15.25 8.29
C LEU A 159 -5.16 -14.11 8.41
N GLY A 160 -4.70 -12.92 8.79
CA GLY A 160 -5.51 -11.71 8.82
C GLY A 160 -6.16 -11.42 7.46
N TYR A 161 -5.40 -11.54 6.36
CA TYR A 161 -5.94 -11.41 5.01
C TYR A 161 -7.00 -12.46 4.67
N ILE A 162 -6.72 -13.74 4.97
CA ILE A 162 -7.62 -14.86 4.70
C ILE A 162 -8.97 -14.68 5.41
N VAL A 163 -8.95 -14.17 6.65
CA VAL A 163 -10.16 -13.97 7.46
C VAL A 163 -10.89 -12.69 7.05
N LEU A 164 -10.19 -11.56 6.92
CA LEU A 164 -10.82 -10.26 6.69
C LEU A 164 -11.30 -10.07 5.25
N SER A 165 -10.60 -10.64 4.26
CA SER A 165 -10.96 -10.49 2.85
C SER A 165 -12.41 -10.93 2.55
N PRO A 166 -12.84 -12.17 2.86
CA PRO A 166 -14.21 -12.60 2.56
C PRO A 166 -15.27 -11.83 3.38
N LEU A 167 -14.96 -11.40 4.60
CA LEU A 167 -15.87 -10.61 5.42
C LEU A 167 -16.13 -9.22 4.81
N LEU A 168 -15.08 -8.56 4.33
CA LEU A 168 -15.17 -7.25 3.70
C LEU A 168 -15.87 -7.33 2.33
N ILE A 169 -15.52 -8.34 1.52
CA ILE A 169 -16.20 -8.60 0.24
C ILE A 169 -17.68 -8.91 0.49
N TRP A 170 -18.01 -9.75 1.47
CA TRP A 170 -19.38 -10.04 1.80
C TRP A 170 -20.15 -8.77 2.20
N ALA A 171 -19.54 -7.91 3.03
CA ALA A 171 -20.15 -6.65 3.43
C ALA A 171 -20.43 -5.71 2.24
N VAL A 172 -19.51 -5.63 1.28
CA VAL A 172 -19.67 -4.80 0.08
C VAL A 172 -20.85 -5.26 -0.80
N PHE A 173 -21.06 -6.57 -0.95
CA PHE A 173 -22.06 -7.10 -1.89
C PHE A 173 -23.41 -7.47 -1.26
N PHE A 174 -23.42 -7.82 0.03
CA PHE A 174 -24.58 -8.46 0.65
C PHE A 174 -25.04 -7.79 1.94
N ALA A 175 -24.26 -6.89 2.54
CA ALA A 175 -24.75 -6.21 3.72
C ALA A 175 -25.92 -5.28 3.35
N PRO A 176 -26.88 -5.07 4.26
CA PRO A 176 -27.93 -4.09 4.06
C PRO A 176 -27.33 -2.73 3.70
N ALA A 177 -27.92 -2.06 2.72
CA ALA A 177 -27.56 -0.70 2.34
C ALA A 177 -28.01 0.29 3.44
N ASN A 178 -27.35 0.19 4.59
CA ASN A 178 -27.35 1.26 5.57
C ASN A 178 -26.08 2.10 5.37
N ASP A 179 -26.25 3.37 5.63
CA ASP A 179 -25.26 4.39 5.36
C ASP A 179 -23.92 4.16 6.07
N ALA A 180 -23.96 3.72 7.33
CA ALA A 180 -22.77 3.41 8.11
C ALA A 180 -21.99 2.19 7.60
N ILE A 181 -22.67 1.10 7.20
CA ILE A 181 -22.03 -0.10 6.66
C ILE A 181 -21.45 0.20 5.28
N VAL A 182 -22.10 1.01 4.45
CA VAL A 182 -21.56 1.43 3.16
C VAL A 182 -20.23 2.18 3.35
N ILE A 183 -20.17 3.14 4.29
CA ILE A 183 -18.91 3.82 4.61
C ILE A 183 -17.86 2.84 5.15
N LEU A 184 -18.23 2.01 6.12
CA LEU A 184 -17.30 1.10 6.78
C LEU A 184 -16.73 0.07 5.79
N SER A 185 -17.59 -0.48 4.92
CA SER A 185 -17.18 -1.42 3.88
C SER A 185 -16.33 -0.76 2.81
N ALA A 186 -16.58 0.51 2.44
CA ALA A 186 -15.74 1.24 1.51
C ALA A 186 -14.33 1.48 2.07
N PHE A 187 -14.21 1.99 3.29
CA PHE A 187 -12.90 2.15 3.95
C PHE A 187 -12.21 0.82 4.23
N GLY A 188 -12.97 -0.20 4.61
CA GLY A 188 -12.49 -1.56 4.80
C GLY A 188 -11.91 -2.14 3.51
N LEU A 189 -12.61 -1.98 2.39
CA LEU A 189 -12.17 -2.42 1.06
C LEU A 189 -10.90 -1.67 0.63
N LEU A 190 -10.82 -0.35 0.86
CA LEU A 190 -9.60 0.42 0.62
C LEU A 190 -8.43 -0.10 1.47
N GLY A 191 -8.65 -0.36 2.77
CA GLY A 191 -7.66 -0.95 3.65
C GLY A 191 -7.22 -2.35 3.23
N LEU A 192 -8.14 -3.15 2.70
CA LEU A 192 -7.86 -4.47 2.15
C LEU A 192 -6.98 -4.38 0.90
N ILE A 193 -7.36 -3.54 -0.07
CA ILE A 193 -6.68 -3.41 -1.37
C ILE A 193 -5.31 -2.74 -1.19
N LEU A 194 -5.24 -1.62 -0.46
CA LEU A 194 -4.04 -0.80 -0.37
C LEU A 194 -3.11 -1.20 0.78
N GLY A 195 -3.64 -1.84 1.83
CA GLY A 195 -2.86 -2.24 2.99
C GLY A 195 -2.61 -3.74 3.03
N LEU A 196 -3.66 -4.50 3.31
CA LEU A 196 -3.51 -5.90 3.69
C LEU A 196 -3.07 -6.80 2.53
N THR A 197 -3.54 -6.54 1.32
CA THR A 197 -3.15 -7.28 0.11
C THR A 197 -1.65 -7.14 -0.20
N PRO A 198 -1.08 -5.93 -0.37
CA PRO A 198 0.35 -5.79 -0.64
C PRO A 198 1.21 -6.29 0.52
N LEU A 199 0.80 -6.09 1.78
CA LEU A 199 1.52 -6.66 2.93
C LEU A 199 1.56 -8.19 2.90
N THR A 200 0.47 -8.84 2.51
CA THR A 200 0.38 -10.29 2.34
C THR A 200 1.33 -10.77 1.24
N GLY A 201 1.36 -10.07 0.10
CA GLY A 201 2.30 -10.38 -0.99
C GLY A 201 3.76 -10.24 -0.55
N ILE A 202 4.12 -9.17 0.18
CA ILE A 202 5.46 -8.97 0.74
C ILE A 202 5.81 -10.07 1.75
N ALA A 203 4.86 -10.44 2.61
CA ALA A 203 5.03 -11.48 3.62
C ALA A 203 5.37 -12.83 2.95
N MET A 204 4.60 -13.23 1.94
CA MET A 204 4.88 -14.45 1.15
C MET A 204 6.23 -14.40 0.44
N TYR A 205 6.57 -13.26 -0.16
CA TYR A 205 7.82 -13.09 -0.89
C TYR A 205 9.03 -13.20 0.05
N ARG A 206 9.02 -12.49 1.19
CA ARG A 206 10.11 -12.51 2.16
C ARG A 206 10.27 -13.88 2.83
N HIS A 207 9.18 -14.47 3.30
CA HIS A 207 9.21 -15.82 3.88
C HIS A 207 9.72 -16.85 2.86
N GLY A 208 9.22 -16.77 1.61
CA GLY A 208 9.71 -17.58 0.51
C GLY A 208 11.21 -17.40 0.29
N LYS A 209 11.73 -16.17 0.34
CA LYS A 209 13.16 -15.89 0.19
C LYS A 209 14.03 -16.52 1.26
N GLU A 210 13.59 -16.49 2.50
CA GLU A 210 14.36 -16.99 3.64
C GLU A 210 14.37 -18.52 3.71
N HIS A 211 13.25 -19.17 3.37
CA HIS A 211 13.04 -20.59 3.65
C HIS A 211 12.89 -21.49 2.40
N TRP A 212 12.48 -20.95 1.25
CA TRP A 212 12.07 -21.74 0.07
C TRP A 212 12.93 -21.44 -1.16
N LEU A 213 13.46 -20.22 -1.32
CA LEU A 213 14.24 -19.79 -2.48
C LEU A 213 15.68 -20.35 -2.53
N GLN A 214 16.04 -21.27 -1.64
CA GLN A 214 17.32 -22.00 -1.71
C GLN A 214 17.25 -23.20 -2.68
N ASP A 215 16.05 -23.63 -3.07
CA ASP A 215 15.79 -24.74 -3.99
C ASP A 215 15.03 -24.21 -5.23
N ALA A 216 15.54 -24.51 -6.43
CA ALA A 216 15.04 -23.96 -7.69
C ALA A 216 13.57 -24.35 -7.98
N ASP A 217 13.17 -25.56 -7.60
CA ASP A 217 11.78 -26.02 -7.76
C ASP A 217 10.85 -25.24 -6.82
N ARG A 218 11.29 -25.00 -5.59
CA ARG A 218 10.54 -24.25 -4.56
C ARG A 218 10.43 -22.76 -4.87
N GLN A 219 11.41 -22.20 -5.59
CA GLN A 219 11.38 -20.81 -6.04
C GLN A 219 10.25 -20.51 -7.02
N SER A 220 10.01 -21.38 -7.98
CA SER A 220 8.93 -21.22 -8.96
C SER A 220 7.56 -21.09 -8.27
N HIS A 221 7.37 -21.79 -7.15
CA HIS A 221 6.10 -21.82 -6.44
C HIS A 221 5.76 -20.50 -5.76
N VAL A 222 6.69 -19.83 -5.08
CA VAL A 222 6.38 -18.55 -4.40
C VAL A 222 5.95 -17.49 -5.41
N PHE A 223 6.63 -17.42 -6.55
CA PHE A 223 6.25 -16.52 -7.64
C PHE A 223 4.90 -16.89 -8.25
N ALA A 224 4.55 -18.18 -8.32
CA ALA A 224 3.23 -18.60 -8.77
C ALA A 224 2.11 -18.09 -7.84
N HIS A 225 2.31 -18.09 -6.51
CA HIS A 225 1.27 -17.65 -5.58
C HIS A 225 0.97 -16.14 -5.67
N ILE A 226 1.95 -15.32 -6.08
CA ILE A 226 1.76 -13.88 -6.27
C ILE A 226 1.37 -13.56 -7.72
N GLY A 227 2.03 -14.20 -8.68
CA GLY A 227 1.87 -13.92 -10.11
C GLY A 227 0.59 -14.49 -10.72
N LEU A 228 0.13 -15.66 -10.28
CA LEU A 228 -1.09 -16.27 -10.83
C LEU A 228 -2.33 -15.41 -10.57
N PRO A 229 -2.57 -14.86 -9.37
CA PRO A 229 -3.68 -13.93 -9.14
C PRO A 229 -3.64 -12.70 -10.04
N ILE A 230 -2.45 -12.15 -10.34
CA ILE A 230 -2.29 -11.01 -11.26
C ILE A 230 -2.68 -11.42 -12.69
N LEU A 231 -2.24 -12.60 -13.14
CA LEU A 231 -2.63 -13.14 -14.45
C LEU A 231 -4.14 -13.37 -14.55
N VAL A 232 -4.75 -13.94 -13.50
CA VAL A 232 -6.19 -14.16 -13.40
C VAL A 232 -6.95 -12.82 -13.45
N ALA A 233 -6.43 -11.78 -12.79
CA ALA A 233 -6.98 -10.43 -12.88
C ALA A 233 -6.92 -9.84 -14.29
N ALA A 234 -5.79 -10.02 -14.99
CA ALA A 234 -5.62 -9.53 -16.37
C ALA A 234 -6.58 -10.24 -17.34
N ILE A 235 -6.79 -11.55 -17.16
CA ILE A 235 -7.81 -12.31 -17.90
C ILE A 235 -9.20 -11.81 -17.54
N GLY A 236 -9.48 -11.61 -16.25
CA GLY A 236 -10.75 -11.07 -15.75
C GLY A 236 -11.08 -9.71 -16.37
N TYR A 237 -10.10 -8.81 -16.44
CA TYR A 237 -10.22 -7.53 -17.14
C TYR A 237 -10.57 -7.72 -18.61
N ALA A 238 -9.81 -8.56 -19.33
CA ALA A 238 -10.02 -8.78 -20.75
C ALA A 238 -11.40 -9.38 -21.05
N VAL A 239 -11.85 -10.35 -20.25
CA VAL A 239 -13.19 -10.95 -20.36
C VAL A 239 -14.28 -9.93 -20.02
N SER A 240 -14.11 -9.19 -18.93
CA SER A 240 -15.08 -8.17 -18.51
C SER A 240 -15.26 -7.08 -19.58
N TRP A 241 -14.15 -6.62 -20.16
CA TRP A 241 -14.15 -5.59 -21.20
C TRP A 241 -14.68 -6.10 -22.54
N SER A 242 -14.19 -7.25 -23.03
CA SER A 242 -14.49 -7.73 -24.39
C SER A 242 -15.79 -8.52 -24.50
N PHE A 243 -16.18 -9.26 -23.45
CA PHE A 243 -17.32 -10.16 -23.48
C PHE A 243 -18.50 -9.63 -22.67
N ALA A 244 -18.26 -9.22 -21.41
CA ALA A 244 -19.32 -8.77 -20.52
C ALA A 244 -19.75 -7.32 -20.75
N GLN A 245 -18.97 -6.55 -21.53
CA GLN A 245 -19.19 -5.10 -21.76
C GLN A 245 -19.43 -4.33 -20.45
N SER A 246 -18.67 -4.68 -19.41
CA SER A 246 -18.84 -4.08 -18.09
C SER A 246 -18.60 -2.56 -18.12
N VAL A 247 -19.36 -1.83 -17.31
CA VAL A 247 -19.18 -0.39 -17.09
C VAL A 247 -17.87 -0.10 -16.34
N SER A 248 -17.38 -1.07 -15.55
CA SER A 248 -16.14 -0.92 -14.79
C SER A 248 -15.28 -2.19 -14.85
N PRO A 249 -14.65 -2.49 -16.01
CA PRO A 249 -13.84 -3.69 -16.16
C PRO A 249 -12.64 -3.76 -15.20
N GLN A 250 -12.12 -2.59 -14.80
CA GLN A 250 -11.09 -2.45 -13.77
C GLN A 250 -11.55 -2.88 -12.37
N GLY A 251 -12.81 -2.58 -12.01
CA GLY A 251 -13.40 -3.01 -10.75
C GLY A 251 -13.61 -4.52 -10.74
N ASP A 252 -14.15 -5.06 -11.83
CA ASP A 252 -14.36 -6.51 -12.00
C ASP A 252 -13.02 -7.27 -11.88
N ALA A 253 -11.98 -6.78 -12.56
CA ALA A 253 -10.64 -7.33 -12.49
C ALA A 253 -10.06 -7.30 -11.06
N MET A 254 -10.33 -6.25 -10.29
CA MET A 254 -9.90 -6.14 -8.88
C MET A 254 -10.61 -7.19 -8.00
N TYR A 255 -11.91 -7.41 -8.17
CA TYR A 255 -12.61 -8.45 -7.41
C TYR A 255 -12.13 -9.85 -7.78
N VAL A 256 -11.91 -10.10 -9.07
CA VAL A 256 -11.31 -11.36 -9.57
C VAL A 256 -9.91 -11.56 -9.00
N PHE A 257 -9.08 -10.51 -8.98
CA PHE A 257 -7.77 -10.52 -8.33
C PHE A 257 -7.87 -10.90 -6.85
N LEU A 258 -8.73 -10.23 -6.08
CA LEU A 258 -8.90 -10.48 -4.64
C LEU A 258 -9.36 -11.91 -4.36
N ALA A 259 -10.28 -12.44 -5.16
CA ALA A 259 -10.72 -13.83 -5.04
C ALA A 259 -9.59 -14.82 -5.33
N ALA A 260 -8.84 -14.63 -6.42
CA ALA A 260 -7.71 -15.48 -6.77
C ALA A 260 -6.57 -15.39 -5.74
N PHE A 261 -6.28 -14.18 -5.26
CA PHE A 261 -5.24 -13.94 -4.26
C PHE A 261 -5.63 -14.52 -2.90
N TRP A 262 -6.92 -14.51 -2.54
CA TRP A 262 -7.44 -15.19 -1.35
C TRP A 262 -7.24 -16.70 -1.42
N ILE A 263 -7.63 -17.35 -2.52
CA ILE A 263 -7.40 -18.80 -2.72
C ILE A 263 -5.90 -19.11 -2.67
N SER A 264 -5.09 -18.34 -3.38
CA SER A 264 -3.63 -18.49 -3.39
C SER A 264 -3.04 -18.36 -1.97
N SER A 265 -3.54 -17.43 -1.17
CA SER A 265 -3.10 -17.23 0.22
C SER A 265 -3.41 -18.43 1.12
N ILE A 266 -4.60 -19.03 0.95
CA ILE A 266 -4.99 -20.24 1.67
C ILE A 266 -4.06 -21.39 1.29
N VAL A 267 -3.85 -21.63 0.00
CA VAL A 267 -2.99 -22.71 -0.50
C VAL A 267 -1.56 -22.55 0.00
N TYR A 268 -1.03 -21.32 -0.04
CA TYR A 268 0.30 -21.00 0.49
C TYR A 268 0.43 -21.37 1.97
N LEU A 269 -0.53 -20.95 2.80
CA LEU A 269 -0.50 -21.17 4.24
C LEU A 269 -0.66 -22.66 4.61
N ILE A 270 -1.60 -23.37 3.95
CA ILE A 270 -1.80 -24.82 4.14
C ILE A 270 -0.52 -25.58 3.78
N ARG A 271 0.07 -25.29 2.62
CA ARG A 271 1.26 -25.99 2.15
C ARG A 271 2.42 -25.79 3.12
N TRP A 272 2.63 -24.57 3.60
CA TRP A 272 3.63 -24.31 4.63
C TRP A 272 3.39 -25.13 5.90
N TRP A 273 2.15 -25.14 6.40
CA TRP A 273 1.82 -25.88 7.61
C TRP A 273 2.10 -27.38 7.44
N THR A 274 1.74 -27.97 6.30
CA THR A 274 2.00 -29.40 6.03
C THR A 274 3.47 -29.72 5.86
N THR A 275 4.28 -28.80 5.31
CA THR A 275 5.73 -29.02 5.11
C THR A 275 6.58 -28.73 6.34
N SER A 276 6.03 -28.04 7.35
CA SER A 276 6.72 -27.76 8.62
C SER A 276 6.45 -28.80 9.70
N SER A 277 5.48 -29.68 9.47
CA SER A 277 5.16 -30.83 10.32
C SER A 277 5.89 -32.13 9.96
N GLU A 278 6.69 -32.11 8.90
CA GLU A 278 7.62 -33.19 8.50
C GLU A 278 9.04 -32.89 8.99
#